data_AF-A0A1V5NEG4-F1
#
_entry.id   AF-A0A1V5NEG4-F1
#
_cell.length_a   1.000
_cell.length_b   1.000
_cell.length_c   1.000
_cell.angle_alpha   90.00
_cell.angle_beta   90.00
_cell.angle_gamma   90.00
#
_symmetry.space_group_name_H-M   'P 1'
#
loop_
_entity.id
_entity.type
_entity.pdbx_description
1 polymer ?
#
loop_
_entity_poly.entity_id
_entity_poly.type
_entity_poly.pdbx_seq_one_letter_code
_entity_poly.pdbx_strand_id
1 'polypeptide(L)'
;MATRPLSTTVSRYQRLNLSRRRGNAVRQSLAAAGVIESVTIVTRSGQVVLYQLTEFGRTVCSAAGVELKSRPRESLEHSFWVNRTAEYFEKKGFEITREHVIKGNGAIDLLAVRSGESVAIEVETGKSDIKANLSHIKRCGFDKMILVATSPAAVSACQKAIESVGDSSSGTIKLLTWLDIS
;
A
#
# COMPACT_ATOMS: atom_id res chain seq x y z
N MET A 1 2.76 17.07 2.86
CA MET A 1 2.31 15.66 2.99
C MET A 1 1.57 15.18 1.76
N ALA A 2 0.78 16.05 1.12
CA ALA A 2 0.00 15.74 -0.08
C ALA A 2 0.80 15.20 -1.29
N THR A 3 2.03 15.67 -1.55
CA THR A 3 2.74 15.36 -2.81
C THR A 3 3.66 14.14 -2.74
N ARG A 4 4.20 13.82 -1.55
CA ARG A 4 5.02 12.63 -1.30
C ARG A 4 4.57 11.97 0.02
N PRO A 5 3.47 11.21 -0.01
CA PRO A 5 2.81 10.74 1.21
C PRO A 5 3.69 9.73 1.97
N LEU A 6 4.41 8.86 1.25
CA LEU A 6 5.25 7.78 1.81
C LEU A 6 6.62 8.22 2.33
N SER A 7 6.96 9.51 2.28
CA SER A 7 8.23 9.97 2.85
C SER A 7 8.24 9.80 4.36
N THR A 8 9.27 9.12 4.88
CA THR A 8 9.55 9.11 6.32
C THR A 8 9.76 10.54 6.82
N THR A 9 9.58 10.75 8.12
CA THR A 9 9.81 12.04 8.78
C THR A 9 11.18 12.64 8.43
N VAL A 10 12.23 11.82 8.47
CA VAL A 10 13.61 12.24 8.16
C VAL A 10 13.75 12.66 6.69
N SER A 11 13.29 11.83 5.75
CA SER A 11 13.31 12.15 4.31
C SER A 11 12.55 13.45 4.01
N ARG A 12 11.46 13.69 4.72
CA ARG A 12 10.63 14.89 4.58
C ARG A 12 11.36 16.14 5.04
N TYR A 13 12.07 16.08 6.15
CA TYR A 13 12.83 17.22 6.67
C TYR A 13 14.00 17.58 5.76
N GLN A 14 14.73 16.58 5.26
CA GLN A 14 15.82 16.78 4.30
C GLN A 14 15.32 17.49 3.04
N ARG A 15 14.21 17.01 2.45
CA ARG A 15 13.62 17.62 1.25
C ARG A 15 13.16 19.07 1.47
N LEU A 16 12.67 19.39 2.67
CA LEU A 16 12.21 20.75 3.01
C LEU A 16 13.35 21.64 3.54
N ASN A 17 14.59 21.14 3.52
CA ASN A 17 15.76 21.81 4.10
C ASN A 17 15.53 22.26 5.56
N LEU A 18 14.86 21.40 6.34
CA LEU A 18 14.56 21.63 7.76
C LEU A 18 15.51 20.81 8.63
N SER A 19 16.03 21.42 9.69
CA SER A 19 16.68 20.67 10.76
C SER A 19 15.69 19.74 11.46
N ARG A 20 16.17 18.64 12.05
CA ARG A 20 15.31 17.69 12.79
C ARG A 20 14.47 18.39 13.87
N ARG A 21 15.07 19.33 14.60
CA ARG A 21 14.38 20.13 15.63
C ARG A 21 13.24 20.95 15.02
N ARG A 22 13.53 21.72 13.98
CA ARG A 22 12.54 22.60 13.33
C ARG A 22 11.43 21.78 12.67
N GLY A 23 11.79 20.71 11.97
CA GLY A 23 10.83 19.78 11.37
C GLY A 23 9.89 19.17 12.41
N ASN A 24 10.43 18.72 13.55
CA ASN A 24 9.61 18.16 14.63
C ASN A 24 8.67 19.18 15.25
N ALA A 25 9.12 20.42 15.48
CA ALA A 25 8.28 21.48 15.99
C ALA A 25 7.10 21.78 15.04
N VAL A 26 7.38 21.94 13.74
CA VAL A 26 6.33 22.16 12.72
C VAL A 26 5.34 21.01 12.69
N ARG A 27 5.83 19.75 12.69
CA ARG A 27 4.99 18.56 12.70
C ARG A 27 4.07 18.52 13.94
N GLN A 28 4.61 18.80 15.12
CA GLN A 28 3.82 18.83 16.36
C GLN A 28 2.76 19.93 16.33
N SER A 29 3.10 21.14 15.88
CA SER A 29 2.12 22.22 15.74
C SER A 29 0.99 21.87 14.76
N LEU A 30 1.32 21.29 13.60
CA LEU A 30 0.30 20.86 12.63
C LEU A 30 -0.60 19.75 13.18
N ALA A 31 -0.04 18.80 13.92
CA ALA A 31 -0.81 17.72 14.55
C ALA A 31 -1.71 18.25 15.67
N ALA A 32 -1.19 19.14 16.52
CA ALA A 32 -1.96 19.78 17.59
C ALA A 32 -3.10 20.65 17.04
N ALA A 33 -2.90 21.29 15.88
CA ALA A 33 -3.93 22.02 15.17
C ALA A 33 -4.92 21.14 14.41
N GLY A 34 -4.77 19.80 14.44
CA GLY A 34 -5.64 18.87 13.73
C GLY A 34 -5.50 18.91 12.20
N VAL A 35 -4.47 19.56 11.66
CA VAL A 35 -4.23 19.68 10.20
C VAL A 35 -3.68 18.37 9.63
N ILE A 36 -2.94 17.62 10.42
CA ILE A 36 -2.39 16.32 10.03
C ILE A 36 -2.72 15.27 11.07
N GLU A 37 -2.79 14.03 10.62
CA GLU A 37 -2.92 12.85 11.47
C GLU A 37 -1.80 11.85 11.17
N SER A 38 -1.43 11.05 12.18
CA SER A 38 -0.45 9.98 12.05
C SER A 38 -1.11 8.67 11.62
N VAL A 39 -0.47 7.96 10.71
CA VAL A 39 -0.80 6.58 10.34
C VAL A 39 0.36 5.71 10.77
N THR A 40 0.12 4.85 11.76
CA THR A 40 1.13 3.92 12.28
C THR A 40 1.03 2.60 11.52
N ILE A 41 2.14 2.19 10.92
CA ILE A 41 2.24 0.95 10.15
C ILE A 41 3.20 0.01 10.88
N VAL A 42 2.70 -1.14 11.29
CA VAL A 42 3.51 -2.18 11.94
C VAL A 42 4.35 -2.90 10.91
N THR A 43 5.63 -3.13 11.19
CA THR A 43 6.57 -3.86 10.35
C THR A 43 7.27 -4.93 11.19
N ARG A 44 8.02 -5.86 10.57
CA ARG A 44 8.81 -6.87 11.28
C ARG A 44 9.79 -6.26 12.30
N SER A 45 10.42 -5.14 11.95
CA SER A 45 11.48 -4.50 12.74
C SER A 45 10.99 -3.37 13.65
N GLY A 46 9.68 -3.14 13.75
CA GLY A 46 9.11 -2.08 14.56
C GLY A 46 7.93 -1.40 13.87
N GLN A 47 7.87 -0.07 13.93
CA GLN A 47 6.75 0.69 13.38
C GLN A 47 7.26 1.86 12.53
N VAL A 48 6.58 2.10 11.41
CA VAL A 48 6.76 3.29 10.59
C VAL A 48 5.57 4.22 10.84
N VAL A 49 5.85 5.44 11.26
CA VAL A 49 4.82 6.48 11.41
C VAL A 49 4.86 7.39 10.19
N LEU A 50 3.79 7.33 9.40
CA LEU A 50 3.53 8.25 8.32
C LEU A 50 2.49 9.29 8.73
N TYR A 51 2.27 10.28 7.89
CA TYR A 51 1.33 11.35 8.17
C TYR A 51 0.61 11.78 6.90
N GLN A 52 -0.67 12.06 7.05
CA GLN A 52 -1.55 12.57 6.00
C GLN A 52 -2.30 13.82 6.47
N LEU A 53 -2.87 14.55 5.52
CA LEU A 53 -3.80 15.63 5.83
C LEU A 53 -5.11 15.03 6.33
N THR A 54 -5.66 15.61 7.40
CA THR A 54 -7.05 15.39 7.79
C THR A 54 -7.99 16.11 6.83
N GLU A 55 -9.30 15.88 6.96
CA GLU A 55 -10.30 16.65 6.20
C GLU A 55 -10.18 18.15 6.51
N PHE A 56 -10.05 18.50 7.79
CA PHE A 56 -9.79 19.88 8.22
C PHE A 56 -8.50 20.45 7.60
N GLY A 57 -7.41 19.67 7.60
CA GLY A 57 -6.15 20.09 7.01
C GLY A 57 -6.22 20.31 5.51
N ARG A 58 -7.06 19.55 4.79
CA ARG A 58 -7.33 19.80 3.37
C ARG A 58 -8.03 21.13 3.16
N THR A 59 -9.07 21.42 3.94
CA THR A 59 -9.77 22.71 3.92
C THR A 59 -8.82 23.88 4.19
N VAL A 60 -7.96 23.76 5.20
CA VAL A 60 -6.93 24.78 5.52
C VAL A 60 -5.98 25.00 4.34
N CYS A 61 -5.49 23.93 3.70
CA CYS A 61 -4.64 24.04 2.53
C CYS A 61 -5.34 24.71 1.34
N SER A 62 -6.58 24.32 1.04
CA SER A 62 -7.37 24.93 -0.03
C SER A 62 -7.63 26.43 0.23
N ALA A 63 -7.97 26.81 1.46
CA ALA A 63 -8.16 28.21 1.84
C ALA A 63 -6.86 29.03 1.72
N ALA A 64 -5.70 28.39 1.91
CA ALA A 64 -4.38 28.99 1.71
C ALA A 64 -3.90 28.99 0.25
N GLY A 65 -4.74 28.61 -0.71
CA GLY A 65 -4.39 28.57 -2.14
C GLY A 65 -3.42 27.44 -2.51
N VAL A 66 -3.28 26.42 -1.66
CA VAL A 66 -2.42 25.26 -1.95
C VAL A 66 -3.20 24.28 -2.81
N GLU A 67 -2.72 24.04 -4.03
CA GLU A 67 -3.27 23.00 -4.89
C GLU A 67 -3.05 21.61 -4.28
N LEU A 68 -4.15 20.94 -3.96
CA LEU A 68 -4.15 19.58 -3.46
C LEU A 68 -4.59 18.63 -4.57
N LYS A 69 -3.86 17.51 -4.70
CA LYS A 69 -4.38 16.37 -5.45
C LYS A 69 -5.66 15.85 -4.78
N SER A 70 -6.55 15.31 -5.60
CA SER A 70 -7.73 14.54 -5.17
C SER A 70 -7.33 13.52 -4.11
N ARG A 71 -8.25 13.26 -3.18
CA ARG A 71 -8.02 12.26 -2.14
C ARG A 71 -7.72 10.91 -2.82
N PRO A 72 -6.59 10.25 -2.48
CA PRO A 72 -6.36 8.88 -2.91
C PRO A 72 -7.53 8.02 -2.45
N ARG A 73 -8.04 7.15 -3.32
CA ARG A 73 -9.02 6.14 -2.93
C ARG A 73 -8.42 5.15 -1.92
N GLU A 74 -7.13 4.88 -2.09
CA GLU A 74 -6.38 3.98 -1.24
C GLU A 74 -5.92 4.63 0.07
N SER A 75 -5.85 3.81 1.11
CA SER A 75 -5.28 4.22 2.39
C SER A 75 -3.76 4.36 2.30
N LEU A 76 -3.19 5.21 3.16
CA LEU A 76 -1.73 5.38 3.24
C LEU A 76 -1.00 4.10 3.64
N GLU A 77 -1.65 3.24 4.42
CA GLU A 77 -1.16 1.90 4.77
C GLU A 77 -1.05 1.02 3.53
N HIS A 78 -2.12 0.95 2.72
CA HIS A 78 -2.13 0.17 1.49
C HIS A 78 -1.04 0.65 0.53
N SER A 79 -0.98 1.95 0.22
CA SER A 79 0.05 2.48 -0.68
C SER A 79 1.49 2.28 -0.16
N PHE A 80 1.70 2.25 1.16
CA PHE A 80 3.01 1.90 1.74
C PHE A 80 3.37 0.45 1.43
N TRP A 81 2.42 -0.48 1.65
CA TRP A 81 2.65 -1.90 1.43
C TRP A 81 2.75 -2.28 -0.04
N VAL A 82 2.01 -1.63 -0.94
CA VAL A 82 2.21 -1.76 -2.39
C VAL A 82 3.65 -1.40 -2.78
N ASN A 83 4.17 -0.28 -2.28
CA ASN A 83 5.55 0.12 -2.59
C ASN A 83 6.59 -0.81 -1.96
N ARG A 84 6.38 -1.27 -0.72
CA ARG A 84 7.26 -2.25 -0.08
C ARG A 84 7.29 -3.60 -0.79
N THR A 85 6.12 -4.06 -1.23
CA THR A 85 5.98 -5.28 -1.99
C THR A 85 6.70 -5.15 -3.34
N ALA A 86 6.51 -4.05 -4.05
CA ALA A 86 7.24 -3.79 -5.29
C ALA A 86 8.76 -3.82 -5.07
N GLU A 87 9.28 -3.10 -4.07
CA GLU A 87 10.71 -3.12 -3.72
C GLU A 87 11.22 -4.55 -3.40
N TYR A 88 10.40 -5.37 -2.73
CA TYR A 88 10.74 -6.75 -2.40
C TYR A 88 10.88 -7.63 -3.64
N PHE A 89 9.95 -7.54 -4.60
CA PHE A 89 10.00 -8.31 -5.84
C PHE A 89 11.05 -7.79 -6.83
N GLU A 90 11.24 -6.47 -6.92
CA GLU A 90 12.33 -5.83 -7.69
C GLU A 90 13.69 -6.39 -7.25
N LYS A 91 13.94 -6.49 -5.94
CA LYS A 91 15.18 -7.11 -5.39
C LYS A 91 15.36 -8.59 -5.73
N LYS A 92 14.28 -9.28 -6.10
CA LYS A 92 14.30 -10.67 -6.56
C LYS A 92 14.41 -10.79 -8.08
N GLY A 93 14.63 -9.67 -8.78
CA GLY A 93 14.83 -9.61 -10.22
C GLY A 93 13.53 -9.66 -11.02
N PHE A 94 12.40 -9.27 -10.44
CA PHE A 94 11.17 -9.09 -11.19
C PHE A 94 11.07 -7.67 -11.75
N GLU A 95 10.53 -7.56 -12.95
CA GLU A 95 10.04 -6.30 -13.49
C GLU A 95 8.64 -6.03 -12.92
N ILE A 96 8.41 -4.84 -12.37
CA ILE A 96 7.16 -4.49 -11.68
C ILE A 96 6.36 -3.44 -12.44
N THR A 97 5.09 -3.75 -12.71
CA THR A 97 4.07 -2.79 -13.12
C THR A 97 3.10 -2.55 -11.96
N ARG A 98 2.95 -1.29 -11.53
CA ARG A 98 1.99 -0.87 -10.49
C ARG A 98 0.64 -0.54 -11.12
N GLU A 99 -0.46 -0.80 -10.42
CA GLU A 99 -1.85 -0.55 -10.88
C GLU A 99 -2.10 -1.13 -12.29
N HIS A 100 -1.80 -2.42 -12.47
CA HIS A 100 -1.95 -3.04 -13.79
C HIS A 100 -3.43 -3.29 -14.11
N VAL A 101 -3.94 -2.54 -15.08
CA VAL A 101 -5.33 -2.65 -15.54
C VAL A 101 -5.54 -3.97 -16.28
N ILE A 102 -6.53 -4.75 -15.86
CA ILE A 102 -6.90 -6.00 -16.49
C ILE A 102 -7.97 -5.72 -17.56
N LYS A 103 -7.79 -6.30 -18.76
CA LYS A 103 -8.80 -6.23 -19.82
C LYS A 103 -10.08 -6.95 -19.37
N GLY A 104 -11.20 -6.23 -19.29
CA GLY A 104 -12.51 -6.80 -19.01
C GLY A 104 -13.17 -6.24 -17.76
N ASN A 105 -12.42 -6.03 -16.67
CA ASN A 105 -12.73 -5.13 -15.54
C ASN A 105 -11.58 -5.16 -14.53
N GLY A 106 -11.45 -4.14 -13.68
CA GLY A 106 -10.54 -4.17 -12.53
C GLY A 106 -9.05 -3.92 -12.84
N ALA A 107 -8.27 -3.80 -11.76
CA ALA A 107 -6.83 -3.67 -11.78
C ALA A 107 -6.27 -4.51 -10.62
N ILE A 108 -5.03 -4.97 -10.75
CA ILE A 108 -4.26 -5.56 -9.65
C ILE A 108 -3.27 -4.54 -9.13
N ASP A 109 -2.96 -4.62 -7.83
CA ASP A 109 -2.02 -3.71 -7.20
C ASP A 109 -0.65 -3.75 -7.90
N LEU A 110 -0.12 -4.97 -8.14
CA LEU A 110 1.15 -5.16 -8.84
C LEU A 110 1.10 -6.37 -9.78
N LEU A 111 1.67 -6.19 -10.97
CA LEU A 111 2.10 -7.26 -11.85
C LEU A 111 3.63 -7.40 -11.76
N ALA A 112 4.10 -8.60 -11.41
CA ALA A 112 5.52 -8.93 -11.40
C ALA A 112 5.83 -9.93 -12.53
N VAL A 113 6.80 -9.61 -13.39
CA VAL A 113 7.20 -10.45 -14.51
C VAL A 113 8.67 -10.81 -14.40
N ARG A 114 9.02 -12.08 -14.60
CA ARG A 114 10.42 -12.53 -14.66
C ARG A 114 10.54 -13.78 -15.53
N SER A 115 11.44 -13.74 -16.52
CA SER A 115 11.72 -14.89 -17.41
C SER A 115 10.46 -15.49 -18.06
N GLY A 116 9.50 -14.64 -18.44
CA GLY A 116 8.22 -15.06 -19.04
C GLY A 116 7.15 -15.51 -18.03
N GLU A 117 7.47 -15.63 -16.75
CA GLU A 117 6.50 -15.90 -15.68
C GLU A 117 5.84 -14.60 -15.21
N SER A 118 4.52 -14.61 -15.15
CA SER A 118 3.66 -13.51 -14.71
C SER A 118 3.01 -13.81 -13.35
N VAL A 119 3.17 -12.89 -12.41
CA VAL A 119 2.65 -13.02 -11.05
C VAL A 119 1.78 -11.82 -10.73
N ALA A 120 0.49 -12.07 -10.50
CA ALA A 120 -0.41 -11.05 -9.95
C ALA A 120 -0.24 -10.97 -8.44
N ILE A 121 -0.09 -9.76 -7.91
CA ILE A 121 0.09 -9.53 -6.47
C ILE A 121 -0.97 -8.52 -6.00
N GLU A 122 -1.66 -8.87 -4.92
CA GLU A 122 -2.63 -8.01 -4.24
C GLU A 122 -2.23 -7.78 -2.78
N VAL A 123 -2.30 -6.53 -2.33
CA VAL A 123 -1.98 -6.10 -0.97
C VAL A 123 -3.24 -5.95 -0.15
N GLU A 124 -3.34 -6.73 0.91
CA GLU A 124 -4.56 -6.86 1.70
C GLU A 124 -4.40 -6.23 3.08
N THR A 125 -5.14 -5.15 3.31
CA THR A 125 -5.22 -4.45 4.60
C THR A 125 -6.37 -4.93 5.49
N GLY A 126 -7.18 -5.88 4.99
CA GLY A 126 -8.34 -6.45 5.70
C GLY A 126 -9.63 -5.64 5.55
N LYS A 127 -9.69 -4.67 4.63
CA LYS A 127 -10.87 -3.81 4.38
C LYS A 127 -11.56 -4.10 3.03
N SER A 128 -10.99 -5.02 2.25
CA SER A 128 -11.33 -5.32 0.87
C SER A 128 -12.17 -6.59 0.75
N ASP A 129 -12.94 -6.71 -0.33
CA ASP A 129 -13.58 -7.97 -0.72
C ASP A 129 -12.57 -8.87 -1.44
N ILE A 130 -11.76 -9.57 -0.64
CA ILE A 130 -10.69 -10.46 -1.11
C ILE A 130 -11.25 -11.55 -2.03
N LYS A 131 -12.48 -12.03 -1.76
CA LYS A 131 -13.08 -13.14 -2.50
C LYS A 131 -13.47 -12.72 -3.92
N ALA A 132 -14.05 -11.54 -4.08
CA ALA A 132 -14.35 -10.97 -5.39
C ALA A 132 -13.07 -10.80 -6.22
N ASN A 133 -12.00 -10.26 -5.61
CA ASN A 133 -10.71 -10.06 -6.26
C ASN A 133 -10.09 -11.38 -6.72
N LEU A 134 -10.02 -12.39 -5.84
CA LEU A 134 -9.49 -13.72 -6.16
C LEU A 134 -10.23 -14.38 -7.35
N SER A 135 -11.56 -14.30 -7.34
CA SER A 135 -12.41 -14.91 -8.38
C SER A 135 -12.25 -14.21 -9.74
N HIS A 136 -11.90 -12.93 -9.73
CA HIS A 136 -11.65 -12.17 -10.94
C HIS A 136 -10.26 -12.50 -11.50
N ILE A 137 -9.23 -12.41 -10.67
CA ILE A 137 -7.82 -12.56 -11.09
C ILE A 137 -7.49 -13.97 -11.57
N LYS A 138 -8.13 -15.01 -11.00
CA LYS A 138 -8.02 -16.39 -11.53
C LYS A 138 -8.39 -16.51 -13.01
N ARG A 139 -9.27 -15.63 -13.53
CA ARG A 139 -9.70 -15.66 -14.94
C ARG A 139 -8.76 -14.90 -15.88
N CYS A 140 -7.72 -14.27 -15.35
CA CYS A 140 -6.84 -13.38 -16.10
C CYS A 140 -5.58 -14.06 -16.65
N GLY A 141 -5.40 -15.36 -16.39
CA GLY A 141 -4.33 -16.16 -17.00
C GLY A 141 -2.92 -15.92 -16.45
N PHE A 142 -2.78 -15.31 -15.27
CA PHE A 142 -1.49 -15.20 -14.60
C PHE A 142 -1.00 -16.58 -14.12
N ASP A 143 0.30 -16.82 -14.19
CA ASP A 143 0.89 -18.11 -13.78
C ASP A 143 0.75 -18.34 -12.27
N LYS A 144 0.86 -17.26 -11.50
CA LYS A 144 0.76 -17.27 -10.03
C LYS A 144 0.00 -16.06 -9.51
N MET A 145 -0.59 -16.24 -8.34
CA MET A 145 -1.19 -15.16 -7.58
C MET A 145 -0.60 -15.11 -6.17
N ILE A 146 -0.25 -13.93 -5.69
CA ILE A 146 0.27 -13.71 -4.36
C ILE A 146 -0.61 -12.70 -3.63
N LEU A 147 -1.16 -13.09 -2.49
CA LEU A 147 -1.77 -12.16 -1.55
C LEU A 147 -0.70 -11.73 -0.55
N VAL A 148 -0.62 -10.44 -0.25
CA VAL A 148 0.26 -9.87 0.77
C VAL A 148 -0.59 -9.30 1.89
N ALA A 149 -0.75 -10.04 2.98
CA ALA A 149 -1.51 -9.58 4.15
C ALA A 149 -0.67 -8.65 5.02
N THR A 150 -1.20 -7.46 5.35
CA THR A 150 -0.45 -6.42 6.07
C THR A 150 -0.61 -6.45 7.59
N SER A 151 -1.47 -7.33 8.10
CA SER A 151 -1.78 -7.46 9.53
C SER A 151 -2.29 -8.87 9.88
N PRO A 152 -2.32 -9.28 11.16
CA PRO A 152 -2.90 -10.56 11.56
C PRO A 152 -4.37 -10.71 11.12
N ALA A 153 -5.16 -9.64 11.20
CA ALA A 153 -6.55 -9.63 10.74
C ALA A 153 -6.64 -9.87 9.22
N ALA A 154 -5.76 -9.23 8.44
CA ALA A 154 -5.67 -9.46 7.00
C ALA A 154 -5.24 -10.91 6.68
N VAL A 155 -4.32 -11.49 7.45
CA VAL A 155 -3.92 -12.90 7.28
C VAL A 155 -5.12 -13.82 7.44
N SER A 156 -5.89 -13.67 8.52
CA SER A 156 -7.10 -14.47 8.74
C SER A 156 -8.14 -14.27 7.65
N ALA A 157 -8.30 -13.05 7.14
CA ALA A 157 -9.22 -12.76 6.04
C ALA A 157 -8.77 -13.43 4.72
N CYS A 158 -7.48 -13.34 4.39
CA CYS A 158 -6.91 -13.98 3.20
C CYS A 158 -7.03 -15.50 3.27
N GLN A 159 -6.72 -16.12 4.41
CA GLN A 159 -6.83 -17.58 4.59
C GLN A 159 -8.26 -18.06 4.35
N LYS A 160 -9.25 -17.42 4.99
CA LYS A 160 -10.68 -17.71 4.76
C LYS A 160 -11.08 -17.55 3.30
N ALA A 161 -10.58 -16.51 2.63
CA ALA A 161 -10.90 -16.27 1.23
C ALA A 161 -10.30 -17.36 0.32
N ILE A 162 -9.04 -17.74 0.54
CA ILE A 162 -8.35 -18.82 -0.20
C ILE A 162 -9.10 -20.15 -0.05
N GLU A 163 -9.45 -20.52 1.19
CA GLU A 163 -10.22 -21.74 1.48
C GLU A 163 -11.57 -21.75 0.75
N SER A 164 -12.25 -20.60 0.71
CA SER A 164 -13.59 -20.48 0.10
C SER A 164 -13.62 -20.60 -1.43
N VAL A 165 -12.49 -20.43 -2.10
CA VAL A 165 -12.40 -20.43 -3.57
C VAL A 165 -12.07 -21.84 -4.12
N GLY A 166 -11.66 -22.78 -3.24
CA GLY A 166 -11.41 -24.17 -3.60
C GLY A 166 -10.20 -24.39 -4.52
N ASP A 167 -9.65 -25.62 -4.46
CA ASP A 167 -8.41 -26.05 -5.11
C ASP A 167 -8.59 -26.42 -6.60
N SER A 168 -9.58 -25.82 -7.28
CA SER A 168 -9.87 -26.10 -8.68
C SER A 168 -8.93 -25.26 -9.58
N SER A 169 -7.74 -25.82 -9.79
CA SER A 169 -6.84 -25.71 -10.95
C SER A 169 -7.00 -24.51 -11.91
N SER A 170 -6.09 -23.52 -11.77
CA SER A 170 -5.27 -22.98 -12.88
C SER A 170 -4.19 -21.97 -12.43
N GLY A 171 -4.07 -21.64 -11.14
CA GLY A 171 -2.99 -20.78 -10.64
C GLY A 171 -2.68 -21.05 -9.17
N THR A 172 -1.40 -21.21 -8.82
CA THR A 172 -0.98 -21.37 -7.42
C THR A 172 -1.20 -20.04 -6.69
N ILE A 173 -2.17 -20.00 -5.78
CA ILE A 173 -2.32 -18.88 -4.84
C ILE A 173 -1.33 -19.07 -3.70
N LYS A 174 -0.52 -18.05 -3.41
CA LYS A 174 0.35 -18.01 -2.23
C LYS A 174 -0.04 -16.84 -1.34
N LEU A 175 0.11 -17.03 -0.04
CA LEU A 175 -0.02 -15.98 0.95
C LEU A 175 1.36 -15.60 1.47
N LEU A 176 1.72 -14.33 1.34
CA LEU A 176 2.80 -13.68 2.06
C LEU A 176 2.20 -12.75 3.12
N THR A 177 3.02 -12.42 4.11
CA THR A 177 2.66 -11.51 5.19
C THR A 177 3.62 -10.33 5.22
N TRP A 178 3.24 -9.29 5.96
CA TRP A 178 4.14 -8.17 6.24
C TRP A 178 5.50 -8.62 6.82
N LEU A 179 5.56 -9.76 7.52
CA LEU A 179 6.79 -10.32 8.09
C LEU A 179 7.76 -10.88 7.05
N ASP A 180 7.26 -11.21 5.85
CA ASP A 180 8.05 -11.79 4.75
C ASP A 180 8.71 -10.72 3.87
N ILE A 181 8.13 -9.52 3.85
CA ILE A 181 8.49 -8.44 2.92
C ILE A 181 9.06 -7.19 3.60
N SER A 182 9.07 -7.13 4.94
CA SER A 182 9.58 -5.98 5.72
C SER A 182 10.84 -6.30 6.53
#